data_AF-A0A2G6FXT0-F1
#
_entry.id   AF-A0A2G6FXT0-F1
#
_cell.length_a   1.000
_cell.length_b   1.000
_cell.length_c   1.000
_cell.angle_alpha   90.00
_cell.angle_beta   90.00
_cell.angle_gamma   90.00
#
_symmetry.space_group_name_H-M   'P 1'
#
loop_
_entity.id
_entity.type
_entity.pdbx_description
1 polymer ?
#
loop_
_entity_poly.entity_id
_entity_poly.type
_entity_poly.pdbx_seq_one_letter_code
_entity_poly.pdbx_strand_id
1 'polypeptide(L)'
;MGSELEIKRRVIHKAEVVSLPGHKPKDNLRFVVTNMDQHSEHVYDIYRGRGDSKNRIKELKDKLDLGRLSCHGFWANQLRLLLSAAAFVIIQLLRVRLLKIGGHRGFWKGIAQFRLP
;
A
#
# COMPACT_ATOMS: atom_id res chain seq x y z
N MET A 1 -15.04 -13.97 35.73
CA MET A 1 -15.08 -14.60 34.40
C MET A 1 -14.63 -13.55 33.39
N GLY A 2 -13.34 -13.50 33.08
CA GLY A 2 -12.75 -12.39 32.32
C GLY A 2 -11.24 -12.48 32.31
N SER A 3 -10.69 -13.53 31.69
CA SER A 3 -9.28 -13.52 31.28
C SER A 3 -9.16 -12.58 30.10
N GLU A 4 -8.79 -11.33 30.40
CA GLU A 4 -8.23 -10.39 29.43
C GLU A 4 -7.06 -11.12 28.75
N LEU A 5 -7.22 -11.49 27.47
CA LEU A 5 -6.20 -12.24 26.75
C LEU A 5 -4.95 -11.39 26.68
N GLU A 6 -3.94 -11.71 27.49
CA GLU A 6 -2.63 -11.06 27.43
C GLU A 6 -1.98 -11.38 26.07
N ILE A 7 -2.18 -10.49 25.10
CA ILE A 7 -1.60 -10.67 23.77
C ILE A 7 -0.10 -10.39 23.86
N LYS A 8 0.69 -11.46 23.90
CA LYS A 8 2.16 -11.41 23.84
C LYS A 8 2.58 -10.72 22.54
N ARG A 9 3.34 -9.62 22.67
CA ARG A 9 3.89 -8.85 21.55
C ARG A 9 5.38 -9.11 21.45
N ARG A 10 5.90 -9.15 20.21
CA ARG A 10 7.33 -9.26 19.91
C ARG A 10 7.75 -8.14 18.96
N VAL A 11 9.04 -7.81 18.98
CA VAL A 11 9.64 -6.81 18.10
C VAL A 11 10.59 -7.50 17.13
N ILE A 12 10.47 -7.18 15.84
CA ILE A 12 11.36 -7.62 14.78
C ILE A 12 12.20 -6.42 14.34
N HIS A 13 13.51 -6.58 14.31
CA HIS A 13 14.44 -5.57 13.81
C HIS A 13 14.95 -5.98 12.42
N LYS A 14 14.92 -5.04 11.48
CA LYS A 14 15.59 -5.16 10.19
C LYS A 14 16.77 -4.19 10.18
N ALA A 15 17.96 -4.76 10.15
CA ALA A 15 19.20 -4.03 9.91
C ALA A 15 19.59 -4.21 8.45
N GLU A 16 19.44 -3.16 7.64
CA GLU A 16 19.90 -3.14 6.26
C GLU A 16 20.66 -1.84 5.97
N VAL A 17 21.70 -1.92 5.15
CA VAL A 17 22.39 -0.75 4.62
C VAL A 17 21.93 -0.56 3.18
N VAL A 18 21.33 0.59 2.90
CA VAL A 18 20.89 0.94 1.55
C VAL A 18 22.05 1.65 0.85
N SER A 19 22.53 1.05 -0.24
CA SER A 19 23.54 1.63 -1.12
C SER A 19 22.91 1.86 -2.49
N LEU A 20 22.75 3.14 -2.86
CA LEU A 20 22.20 3.56 -4.15
C LEU A 20 23.32 4.21 -4.97
N PRO A 21 23.39 3.98 -6.29
CA PRO A 21 24.39 4.62 -7.14
C PRO A 21 24.36 6.15 -6.98
N GLY A 22 25.53 6.76 -6.72
CA GLY A 22 25.66 8.21 -6.52
C GLY A 22 25.29 8.72 -5.12
N HIS A 23 24.91 7.84 -4.19
CA HIS A 23 24.62 8.20 -2.79
C HIS A 23 25.58 7.51 -1.83
N LYS A 24 25.92 8.18 -0.73
CA LYS A 24 26.64 7.54 0.38
C LYS A 24 25.77 6.41 0.96
N PRO A 25 26.34 5.24 1.29
CA PRO A 25 25.62 4.18 1.97
C PRO A 25 24.94 4.71 3.23
N LYS A 26 23.69 4.34 3.44
CA LYS A 26 22.88 4.80 4.58
C LYS A 26 22.26 3.62 5.31
N ASP A 27 22.39 3.64 6.63
CA ASP A 27 21.70 2.69 7.50
C ASP A 27 20.18 2.91 7.40
N ASN A 28 19.45 1.83 7.19
CA ASN A 28 17.99 1.82 7.11
C ASN A 28 17.43 0.86 8.16
N LEU A 29 17.65 1.21 9.42
CA LEU A 29 17.12 0.47 10.56
C LEU A 29 15.59 0.61 10.60
N ARG A 30 14.89 -0.53 10.61
CA ARG A 30 13.42 -0.58 10.76
C ARG A 30 13.04 -1.58 11.82
N PHE A 31 11.96 -1.29 12.55
CA PHE A 31 11.39 -2.23 13.49
C PHE A 31 9.90 -2.43 13.22
N VAL A 32 9.42 -3.64 13.48
CA VAL A 32 8.00 -4.03 13.37
C VAL A 32 7.59 -4.67 14.70
N VAL A 33 6.58 -4.10 15.34
CA VAL A 33 5.95 -4.69 16.53
C VAL A 33 4.78 -5.55 16.06
N THR A 34 4.76 -6.81 16.45
CA THR A 34 3.74 -7.78 16.01
C THR A 34 3.33 -8.72 17.15
N ASN A 35 2.12 -9.25 17.07
CA ASN A 35 1.66 -10.39 17.86
C ASN A 35 1.58 -11.68 17.03
N MET A 36 2.02 -11.65 15.77
CA MET A 36 2.00 -12.82 14.88
C MET A 36 3.10 -13.81 15.27
N ASP A 37 2.72 -15.07 15.43
CA ASP A 37 3.64 -16.19 15.63
C ASP A 37 4.08 -16.78 14.28
N GLN A 38 4.87 -16.01 13.55
CA GLN A 38 5.46 -16.39 12.26
C GLN A 38 6.95 -16.04 12.25
N HIS A 39 7.69 -16.59 11.29
CA HIS A 39 9.09 -16.21 11.07
C HIS A 39 9.22 -14.71 10.81
N SER A 40 10.28 -14.10 11.34
CA SER A 40 10.53 -12.65 11.27
C SER A 40 10.57 -12.12 9.84
N GLU A 41 11.12 -12.90 8.91
CA GLU A 41 11.15 -12.56 7.47
C GLU A 41 9.75 -12.49 6.88
N HIS A 42 8.91 -13.51 7.13
CA HIS A 42 7.54 -13.55 6.64
C HIS A 42 6.71 -12.39 7.19
N VAL A 43 6.82 -12.09 8.49
CA VAL A 43 6.14 -10.93 9.08
C VAL A 43 6.59 -9.64 8.43
N TYR A 44 7.89 -9.50 8.15
CA TYR A 44 8.41 -8.33 7.46
C TYR A 44 7.89 -8.23 6.01
N ASP A 45 7.74 -9.34 5.29
CA ASP A 45 7.15 -9.36 3.95
C ASP A 45 5.68 -8.95 3.94
N ILE A 46 4.90 -9.43 4.92
CA ILE A 46 3.52 -8.97 5.14
C ILE A 46 3.51 -7.46 5.40
N TYR A 47 4.39 -6.97 6.29
CA TYR A 47 4.52 -5.55 6.58
C TYR A 47 4.91 -4.74 5.33
N ARG A 48 5.83 -5.25 4.50
CA ARG A 48 6.25 -4.63 3.23
C ARG A 48 5.07 -4.45 2.27
N GLY A 49 4.10 -5.36 2.28
CA GLY A 49 2.86 -5.27 1.50
C GLY A 49 2.05 -3.99 1.74
N ARG A 50 2.15 -3.38 2.93
CA ARG A 50 1.49 -2.09 3.26
C ARG A 50 1.85 -0.95 2.30
N GLY A 51 3.05 -0.99 1.73
CA GLY A 51 3.50 0.01 0.75
C GLY A 51 2.58 0.11 -0.46
N ASP A 52 2.01 -1.01 -0.92
CA ASP A 52 1.08 -1.00 -2.05
C ASP A 52 -0.21 -0.27 -1.71
N SER A 53 -0.78 -0.47 -0.51
CA SER A 53 -1.97 0.26 -0.07
C SER A 53 -1.76 1.78 -0.06
N LYS A 54 -0.57 2.25 0.36
CA LYS A 54 -0.21 3.68 0.30
C LYS A 54 -0.18 4.17 -1.14
N ASN A 55 0.42 3.40 -2.05
CA ASN A 55 0.43 3.73 -3.47
C ASN A 55 -0.98 3.79 -4.05
N ARG A 56 -1.88 2.87 -3.67
CA ARG A 56 -3.30 2.89 -4.09
C ARG A 56 -4.03 4.14 -3.61
N ILE A 57 -3.82 4.56 -2.37
CA ILE A 57 -4.40 5.80 -1.85
C ILE A 57 -3.85 7.01 -2.61
N LYS A 58 -2.56 7.01 -2.95
CA LYS A 58 -1.95 8.07 -3.76
C LYS A 58 -2.57 8.11 -5.16
N GLU A 59 -2.75 6.96 -5.82
CA GLU A 59 -3.46 6.89 -7.10
C GLU A 59 -4.88 7.45 -7.01
N LEU A 60 -5.62 7.11 -5.96
CA LEU A 60 -6.98 7.62 -5.75
C LEU A 60 -7.00 9.14 -5.59
N LYS A 61 -6.07 9.70 -4.80
CA LYS A 61 -5.99 11.14 -4.57
C LYS A 61 -5.52 11.92 -5.79
N ASP A 62 -4.45 11.46 -6.42
CA ASP A 62 -3.75 12.21 -7.48
C ASP A 62 -4.29 11.93 -8.88
N LYS A 63 -4.80 10.72 -9.15
CA LYS A 63 -5.28 10.33 -10.51
C LYS A 63 -6.79 10.46 -10.68
N LEU A 64 -7.56 10.45 -9.59
CA LEU A 64 -9.02 10.57 -9.60
C LEU A 64 -9.51 11.83 -8.88
N ASP A 65 -8.60 12.76 -8.58
CA ASP A 65 -8.87 14.06 -7.96
C ASP A 65 -9.81 13.96 -6.75
N LEU A 66 -9.62 12.94 -5.90
CA LEU A 66 -10.47 12.72 -4.72
C LEU A 66 -10.49 13.96 -3.81
N GLY A 67 -9.41 14.76 -3.82
CA GLY A 67 -9.28 15.98 -3.02
C GLY A 67 -10.03 17.18 -3.56
N ARG A 68 -10.64 17.13 -4.76
CA ARG A 68 -11.30 18.30 -5.36
C ARG A 68 -12.74 18.46 -4.84
N LEU A 69 -12.85 18.89 -3.59
CA LEU A 69 -14.11 19.12 -2.87
C LEU A 69 -14.51 20.60 -2.90
N SER A 70 -14.74 21.15 -4.10
CA SER A 70 -15.00 22.58 -4.32
C SER A 70 -16.49 22.94 -4.40
N CYS A 71 -17.41 21.99 -4.18
CA CYS A 71 -18.84 22.29 -4.23
C CYS A 71 -19.28 23.05 -2.96
N HIS A 72 -20.25 23.94 -3.09
CA HIS A 72 -20.77 24.72 -1.96
C HIS A 72 -21.50 23.87 -0.91
N GLY A 73 -22.00 22.68 -1.29
CA GLY A 73 -22.74 21.79 -0.39
C GLY A 73 -21.90 20.60 0.10
N PHE A 74 -22.02 20.31 1.40
CA PHE A 74 -21.39 19.14 2.02
C PHE A 74 -21.76 17.82 1.30
N TRP A 75 -23.06 17.61 1.05
CA TRP A 75 -23.56 16.41 0.38
C TRP A 75 -23.07 16.25 -1.06
N ALA A 76 -22.88 17.36 -1.78
CA ALA A 76 -22.34 17.33 -3.14
C ALA A 76 -20.87 16.86 -3.13
N ASN A 77 -20.08 17.33 -2.16
CA ASN A 77 -18.70 16.88 -1.97
C ASN A 77 -18.64 15.41 -1.51
N GLN A 78 -19.54 14.98 -0.63
CA GLN A 78 -19.64 13.58 -0.19
C GLN A 78 -19.97 12.65 -1.37
N LEU A 79 -20.97 13.01 -2.19
CA LEU A 79 -21.32 12.24 -3.38
C LEU A 79 -20.14 12.13 -4.35
N ARG A 80 -19.42 13.24 -4.59
CA ARG A 80 -18.23 13.25 -5.44
C ARG A 80 -17.15 12.31 -4.92
N LEU A 81 -16.89 12.31 -3.62
CA LEU A 81 -15.93 11.42 -2.99
C LEU A 81 -16.33 9.94 -3.17
N LEU A 82 -17.61 9.63 -2.97
CA LEU A 82 -18.13 8.27 -3.17
C LEU A 82 -18.03 7.81 -4.63
N LEU A 83 -18.34 8.69 -5.60
CA LEU A 83 -18.21 8.38 -7.03
C LEU A 83 -16.75 8.13 -7.42
N SER A 84 -15.80 8.96 -6.98
CA SER A 84 -14.38 8.74 -7.22
C SER A 84 -13.87 7.44 -6.57
N ALA A 85 -14.35 7.10 -5.37
CA ALA A 85 -14.02 5.83 -4.72
C ALA A 85 -14.59 4.63 -5.49
N ALA A 86 -15.84 4.70 -5.96
CA ALA A 86 -16.46 3.65 -6.76
C ALA A 86 -15.74 3.45 -8.10
N ALA A 87 -15.40 4.53 -8.80
CA ALA A 87 -14.62 4.48 -10.04
C ALA A 87 -13.25 3.82 -9.82
N PHE A 88 -12.59 4.13 -8.70
CA PHE A 88 -11.33 3.49 -8.33
C PHE A 88 -11.49 1.98 -8.14
N VAL A 89 -12.52 1.54 -7.41
CA VAL A 89 -12.79 0.10 -7.22
C VAL A 89 -12.98 -0.59 -8.57
N ILE A 90 -13.75 0.00 -9.49
CA ILE A 90 -13.95 -0.54 -10.84
C ILE A 90 -12.61 -0.66 -11.58
N ILE A 91 -11.77 0.36 -11.54
CA ILE A 91 -10.43 0.34 -12.17
C ILE A 91 -9.56 -0.77 -11.57
N GLN A 92 -9.57 -0.96 -10.24
CA GLN A 92 -8.79 -2.04 -9.62
C GLN A 92 -9.32 -3.43 -10.01
N LEU A 93 -10.65 -3.60 -10.06
CA LEU A 93 -11.26 -4.85 -10.53
C LEU A 93 -10.88 -5.16 -11.98
N LEU A 94 -10.88 -4.14 -12.85
CA LEU A 94 -10.44 -4.28 -14.24
C LEU A 94 -8.96 -4.69 -14.31
N ARG A 95 -8.08 -4.04 -13.54
CA ARG A 95 -6.65 -4.41 -13.48
C ARG A 95 -6.46 -5.86 -13.06
N VAL A 96 -7.14 -6.31 -12.00
CA VAL A 96 -7.04 -7.70 -11.53
C VAL A 96 -7.57 -8.67 -12.59
N ARG A 97 -8.68 -8.36 -13.27
CA ARG A 97 -9.22 -9.22 -14.33
C ARG A 97 -8.31 -9.28 -15.55
N LEU A 98 -7.77 -8.14 -15.99
CA LEU A 98 -6.83 -8.08 -17.12
C LEU A 98 -5.54 -8.84 -16.84
N LEU A 99 -5.04 -8.79 -15.60
CA LEU A 99 -3.87 -9.60 -15.19
C LEU A 99 -4.16 -11.11 -15.19
N LYS A 100 -5.41 -11.51 -14.93
CA LYS A 100 -5.83 -12.93 -14.98
C LYS A 100 -6.04 -13.44 -16.41
N ILE A 101 -6.56 -12.59 -17.30
CA ILE A 101 -6.84 -12.93 -18.70
C ILE A 101 -5.56 -12.87 -19.55
N GLY A 102 -4.74 -11.84 -19.35
CA GLY A 102 -3.50 -11.61 -20.08
C GLY A 102 -2.34 -12.40 -19.50
N GLY A 103 -2.40 -13.73 -19.54
CA GLY A 103 -1.31 -14.63 -19.20
C GLY A 103 -0.07 -14.44 -20.08
N HIS A 104 0.57 -13.27 -20.07
CA HIS A 104 1.91 -13.03 -20.60
C HIS A 104 2.48 -11.70 -20.04
N ARG A 105 3.67 -11.84 -19.45
CA ARG A 105 4.46 -10.89 -18.64
C ARG A 105 4.93 -9.57 -19.33
N GLY A 106 4.19 -9.00 -20.27
CA GLY A 106 4.71 -7.93 -21.14
C GLY A 106 4.21 -6.50 -20.87
N PHE A 107 2.91 -6.31 -20.64
CA PHE A 107 2.28 -4.99 -20.87
C PHE A 107 2.37 -4.00 -19.70
N TRP A 108 2.48 -4.50 -18.46
CA TRP A 108 2.39 -3.65 -17.26
C TRP A 108 3.73 -3.23 -16.66
N LYS A 109 4.86 -3.43 -17.37
CA LYS A 109 6.15 -2.87 -16.94
C LYS A 109 6.13 -1.34 -16.89
N GLY A 110 5.26 -0.67 -17.66
CA GLY A 110 5.13 0.80 -17.66
C GLY A 110 4.36 1.41 -16.47
N ILE A 111 3.51 0.64 -15.78
CA ILE A 111 2.77 1.12 -14.58
C ILE A 111 3.45 0.66 -13.29
N ALA A 112 4.37 -0.30 -13.38
CA ALA A 112 5.29 -0.68 -12.31
C ALA A 112 6.37 0.37 -12.01
N GLN A 113 6.39 1.52 -12.70
CA GLN A 113 7.37 2.60 -12.48
C GLN A 113 7.19 3.30 -11.10
N PHE A 114 6.14 2.98 -10.34
CA PHE A 114 6.01 3.39 -8.92
C PHE A 114 6.50 2.32 -7.92
N ARG A 115 7.34 1.39 -8.40
CA ARG A 115 8.32 0.67 -7.58
C ARG A 115 9.66 1.39 -7.77
N LEU A 116 9.81 2.53 -7.09
CA LEU A 116 11.07 3.28 -7.01
C LEU A 116 12.16 2.41 -6.33
N PRO A 117 13.45 2.64 -6.64
CA PRO A 117 14.57 1.69 -6.44
C PRO A 117 14.68 1.07 -5.05
#